data_AF-A0A1Z4C119-F1
#
_entry.id   AF-A0A1Z4C119-F1
#
_cell.length_a   1.000
_cell.length_b   1.000
_cell.length_c   1.000
_cell.angle_alpha   90.00
_cell.angle_beta   90.00
_cell.angle_gamma   90.00
#
_symmetry.space_group_name_H-M   'P 1'
#
loop_
_entity.id
_entity.type
_entity.pdbx_description
1 polymer ?
#
loop_
_entity_poly.entity_id
_entity_poly.type
_entity_poly.pdbx_seq_one_letter_code
_entity_poly.pdbx_strand_id
1 'polypeptide(L)'
;MQIHIDDDIFREFEYMLKLHKRSGKPVLADTAEDLIRYALLTIANGSKRPDSWEREVTKRLGLIADHDTHDSYRGPSGRFGY
;
A
#
# COMPACT_ATOMS: atom_id res chain seq x y z
N MET A 1 -15.92 7.17 -2.17
CA MET A 1 -14.86 7.94 -2.86
C MET A 1 -14.45 7.15 -4.09
N GLN A 2 -14.45 7.78 -5.27
CA GLN A 2 -13.92 7.18 -6.50
C GLN A 2 -12.50 7.70 -6.71
N ILE A 3 -11.54 6.80 -6.92
CA ILE A 3 -10.18 7.14 -7.31
C ILE A 3 -10.08 6.88 -8.81
N HIS A 4 -9.72 7.90 -9.58
CA HIS A 4 -9.46 7.76 -11.00
C HIS A 4 -7.97 7.41 -11.20
N ILE A 5 -7.70 6.49 -12.12
CA ILE A 5 -6.35 6.04 -12.47
C ILE A 5 -6.26 6.14 -13.99
N ASP A 6 -5.20 6.79 -14.47
CA ASP A 6 -4.97 6.94 -15.89
C ASP A 6 -4.81 5.57 -16.57
N ASP A 7 -5.37 5.43 -17.77
CA ASP A 7 -5.38 4.16 -18.52
C ASP A 7 -3.98 3.57 -18.69
N ASP A 8 -2.97 4.41 -18.94
CA ASP A 8 -1.60 3.95 -19.13
C ASP A 8 -1.00 3.39 -17.83
N ILE A 9 -1.31 4.00 -16.68
CA ILE A 9 -0.89 3.47 -15.38
C ILE A 9 -1.60 2.14 -15.12
N PHE A 10 -2.89 2.07 -15.40
CA PHE A 10 -3.67 0.85 -15.22
C PHE A 10 -3.11 -0.32 -16.06
N ARG A 11 -2.77 -0.06 -17.33
CA ARG A 11 -2.14 -1.05 -18.24
C ARG A 11 -0.81 -1.57 -17.70
N GLU A 12 -0.01 -0.72 -17.05
CA GLU A 12 1.23 -1.17 -16.42
C GLU A 12 0.96 -2.16 -15.27
N PHE A 13 -0.06 -1.92 -14.45
CA PHE A 13 -0.48 -2.88 -13.42
C PHE A 13 -0.97 -4.21 -14.01
N GLU A 14 -1.75 -4.18 -15.10
CA GLU A 14 -2.15 -5.39 -15.84
C GLU A 14 -0.93 -6.15 -16.38
N TYR A 15 0.04 -5.43 -16.93
CA TYR A 15 1.26 -6.00 -17.47
C TYR A 15 2.12 -6.67 -16.39
N MET A 16 2.33 -6.01 -15.25
CA MET A 16 3.02 -6.57 -14.10
C MET A 16 2.36 -7.89 -13.64
N LEU A 17 1.03 -7.88 -13.53
CA LEU A 17 0.28 -9.06 -13.11
C LEU A 17 0.39 -10.21 -14.12
N LYS A 18 0.28 -9.89 -15.40
CA LYS A 18 0.47 -10.85 -16.51
C LYS A 18 1.85 -11.49 -16.47
N LEU A 19 2.91 -10.71 -16.26
CA LEU A 19 4.28 -11.22 -16.13
C LEU A 19 4.42 -12.13 -14.90
N HIS A 20 3.90 -11.71 -13.76
CA HIS A 20 4.00 -12.48 -12.54
C HIS A 20 3.26 -13.82 -12.64
N LYS A 21 2.05 -13.85 -13.23
CA LYS A 21 1.28 -15.09 -13.51
C LYS A 21 2.06 -16.07 -14.40
N ARG A 22 2.80 -15.55 -15.40
CA ARG A 22 3.66 -16.38 -16.27
C ARG A 22 4.85 -17.00 -15.55
N SER A 23 5.27 -16.42 -14.42
CA SER A 23 6.40 -16.96 -13.63
C SER A 23 6.05 -18.23 -12.85
N GLY A 24 4.77 -18.61 -12.79
CA GLY A 24 4.29 -19.79 -12.04
C GLY A 24 4.31 -19.64 -10.52
N LYS A 25 4.69 -18.46 -10.01
CA LYS A 25 4.67 -18.16 -8.58
C LYS A 25 3.25 -17.82 -8.10
N PRO A 26 2.93 -18.07 -6.82
CA PRO A 26 1.68 -17.60 -6.23
C PRO A 26 1.52 -16.09 -6.43
N VAL A 27 0.30 -15.70 -6.79
CA VAL A 27 -0.08 -14.31 -7.03
C VAL A 27 -1.02 -13.87 -5.92
N LEU A 28 -0.77 -12.71 -5.32
CA LEU A 28 -1.58 -12.17 -4.22
C LEU A 28 -2.81 -11.37 -4.69
N ALA A 29 -2.96 -11.18 -6.00
CA ALA A 29 -3.99 -10.36 -6.64
C ALA A 29 -4.46 -11.05 -7.93
N ASP A 30 -5.75 -11.03 -8.23
CA ASP A 30 -6.28 -11.66 -9.44
C ASP A 30 -6.48 -10.68 -10.60
N THR A 31 -6.71 -9.41 -10.26
CA THR A 31 -6.91 -8.31 -11.21
C THR A 31 -5.94 -7.14 -10.96
N ALA A 32 -5.85 -6.20 -11.90
CA ALA A 32 -5.07 -4.98 -11.71
C ALA A 32 -5.67 -4.12 -10.59
N GLU A 33 -6.99 -4.07 -10.47
CA GLU A 33 -7.71 -3.40 -9.38
C GLU A 33 -7.34 -3.98 -8.02
N ASP A 34 -7.23 -5.30 -7.89
CA ASP A 34 -6.79 -5.95 -6.64
C ASP A 34 -5.35 -5.56 -6.29
N LEU A 35 -4.48 -5.52 -7.29
CA LEU A 35 -3.08 -5.14 -7.11
C LEU A 35 -2.95 -3.67 -6.68
N ILE A 36 -3.71 -2.77 -7.32
CA ILE A 36 -3.79 -1.36 -6.96
C ILE A 36 -4.33 -1.20 -5.54
N ARG A 37 -5.42 -1.90 -5.20
CA ARG A 37 -6.00 -1.89 -3.86
C ARG A 37 -4.99 -2.35 -2.82
N TYR A 38 -4.24 -3.41 -3.13
CA TYR A 38 -3.20 -3.93 -2.26
C TYR A 38 -2.08 -2.89 -2.05
N ALA A 39 -1.60 -2.24 -3.12
CA ALA A 39 -0.58 -1.19 -3.01
C ALA A 39 -1.04 -0.03 -2.12
N LEU A 40 -2.29 0.43 -2.27
CA LEU A 40 -2.87 1.48 -1.43
C LEU A 40 -2.99 1.04 0.04
N LEU A 41 -3.41 -0.21 0.28
CA LEU A 41 -3.46 -0.79 1.63
C LEU A 41 -2.08 -0.89 2.27
N THR A 42 -1.05 -1.26 1.50
CA THR A 42 0.34 -1.29 1.96
C THR A 42 0.79 0.08 2.45
N ILE A 43 0.56 1.15 1.68
CA ILE A 43 0.91 2.52 2.10
C ILE A 43 0.15 2.91 3.39
N ALA A 44 -1.16 2.64 3.45
CA ALA A 44 -1.96 2.94 4.64
C ALA A 44 -1.49 2.14 5.88
N ASN A 45 -1.04 0.90 5.70
CA ASN A 45 -0.50 0.07 6.77
C ASN A 45 0.87 0.56 7.24
N GLY A 46 1.75 0.98 6.33
CA GLY A 46 3.03 1.59 6.66
C GLY A 46 2.90 2.90 7.44
N SER A 47 1.83 3.67 7.20
CA SER A 47 1.48 4.80 8.07
C SER A 47 1.14 4.35 9.49
N LYS A 48 0.40 3.25 9.65
CA LYS A 48 -0.09 2.76 10.96
C LYS A 48 0.98 2.03 11.77
N ARG A 49 1.92 1.34 11.12
CA ARG A 49 2.86 0.39 11.74
C ARG A 49 4.33 0.78 11.47
N PRO A 50 5.01 1.46 12.42
CA PRO A 50 6.39 1.95 12.25
C PRO A 50 7.40 0.86 11.93
N ASP A 51 7.24 -0.29 12.58
CA ASP A 51 8.24 -1.37 12.53
C ASP A 51 7.91 -2.41 11.45
N SER A 52 6.89 -2.13 10.63
CA SER A 52 6.45 -3.03 9.58
C SER A 52 7.25 -2.83 8.30
N TRP A 53 7.32 -3.87 7.45
CA TRP A 53 7.96 -3.75 6.14
C TRP A 53 7.23 -2.73 5.26
N GLU A 54 5.91 -2.56 5.44
CA GLU A 54 5.12 -1.55 4.73
C GLU A 54 5.58 -0.11 5.02
N ARG A 55 6.20 0.12 6.18
CA ARG A 55 6.79 1.42 6.53
C ARG A 55 7.86 1.82 5.52
N GLU A 56 8.63 0.87 4.99
CA GLU A 56 9.68 1.16 4.01
C GLU A 56 9.11 1.71 2.70
N VAL A 57 7.93 1.25 2.28
CA VAL A 57 7.23 1.84 1.12
C VAL A 57 6.86 3.29 1.41
N THR A 58 6.31 3.55 2.60
CA THR A 58 5.92 4.91 3.04
C THR A 58 7.12 5.85 3.13
N LYS A 59 8.26 5.36 3.64
CA LYS A 59 9.56 6.08 3.67
C LYS A 59 10.00 6.49 2.28
N ARG A 60 10.03 5.53 1.34
CA ARG A 60 10.51 5.77 -0.04
C ARG A 60 9.64 6.74 -0.82
N LEU A 61 8.36 6.85 -0.46
CA LEU A 61 7.45 7.85 -1.01
C LEU A 61 7.59 9.23 -0.35
N GLY A 62 8.47 9.39 0.64
CA GLY A 62 8.64 10.66 1.36
C GLY A 62 7.44 11.02 2.26
N LEU A 63 6.60 10.05 2.61
CA LEU A 63 5.34 10.28 3.34
C LEU A 63 5.51 10.17 4.87
N ILE A 64 6.73 10.18 5.37
CA ILE A 64 7.00 10.31 6.80
C ILE A 64 7.26 11.77 7.12
N ALA A 65 6.32 12.37 7.83
CA ALA A 65 6.59 13.59 8.57
C ALA A 65 7.52 13.25 9.74
N ASP A 66 8.79 13.61 9.63
CA ASP A 66 9.79 13.51 10.69
C ASP A 66 9.61 14.71 11.65
N HIS A 67 8.49 14.69 12.38
CA HIS A 67 8.08 15.78 13.27
C HIS A 67 7.55 15.19 14.57
N ASP A 68 7.76 15.90 15.69
CA ASP A 68 7.40 15.43 17.04
C ASP A 68 5.89 15.16 17.19
N THR A 69 5.05 15.79 16.37
CA THR A 69 3.59 15.49 16.27
C THR A 69 3.25 14.23 15.47
N HIS A 70 4.22 13.38 15.12
CA HIS A 70 3.95 11.96 14.82
C HIS A 70 3.41 11.22 16.06
N ASP A 71 3.26 11.93 17.18
CA ASP A 71 2.40 11.58 18.28
C ASP A 71 0.92 11.54 17.86
N SER A 72 0.28 10.40 18.12
CA SER A 72 -1.16 10.26 18.35
C SER A 72 -2.15 10.20 17.16
N TYR A 73 -1.88 9.38 16.13
CA TYR A 73 -2.95 8.46 15.67
C TYR A 73 -2.85 7.06 16.31
N ARG A 74 -1.98 6.94 17.33
CA ARG A 74 -1.73 5.69 18.06
C ARG A 74 -2.09 5.90 19.52
N GLY A 75 -3.25 5.41 19.92
CA GLY A 75 -3.49 5.12 21.33
C GLY A 75 -2.50 4.02 21.79
N PRO A 76 -2.11 3.99 23.08
CA PRO A 76 -1.06 3.12 23.61
C PRO A 76 -1.30 1.60 23.47
N SER A 77 -2.45 1.17 22.95
CA SER A 77 -2.86 -0.24 22.89
C SER A 77 -2.99 -0.84 21.49
N GLY A 78 -2.79 -0.06 20.42
CA GLY A 78 -2.98 -0.57 19.04
C GLY A 78 -4.37 -1.17 18.74
N ARG A 79 -5.35 -0.98 19.64
CA ARG A 79 -6.75 -1.37 19.43
C ARG A 79 -7.52 -0.18 18.89
N PHE A 80 -8.09 -0.37 17.69
CA PHE A 80 -9.08 0.53 17.13
C PHE A 80 -10.29 0.59 18.09
N GLY A 81 -10.65 1.78 18.54
CA GLY A 81 -11.99 2.04 19.08
C GLY A 81 -12.86 2.59 17.97
N TYR A 82 -13.96 1.89 17.68
CA TYR A 82 -15.17 2.51 17.13
C TYR A 82 -15.92 3.18 18.28
#